data_AF-A0A7V9SLE6-F1
#
_entry.id   AF-A0A7V9SLE6-F1
#
_cell.length_a   1.000
_cell.length_b   1.000
_cell.length_c   1.000
_cell.angle_alpha   90.00
_cell.angle_beta   90.00
_cell.angle_gamma   90.00
#
_symmetry.space_group_name_H-M   'P 1'
#
loop_
_entity.id
_entity.type
_entity.pdbx_description
1 polymer ?
#
loop_
_entity_poly.entity_id
_entity_poly.type
_entity_poly.pdbx_seq_one_letter_code
_entity_poly.pdbx_strand_id
1 'polypeptide(L)'
;MIITKLKFLLIVFCLALASTFYNFSVTNAQSTPTSNRTVQKSPTPSPGVSQKQTALPTVTPTPEDDDGGIIKIDTELVNLNVRVIDRTNRPINTLTQNDFKVYEDNVLQPIEFFSKSEVPTNYALVIDNSGSLRFQLEKVIEASKIIVGTNRADDETSVVRFVSSDKIEVTQDFT
;
A
#
# COMPACT_ATOMS: atom_id res chain seq x y z
N MET A 1 18.29 48.12 30.19
CA MET A 1 19.45 47.23 29.94
C MET A 1 18.88 45.80 29.80
N ILE A 2 18.33 45.37 28.65
CA ILE A 2 19.04 44.98 27.39
C ILE A 2 20.07 43.89 27.76
N ILE A 3 20.06 42.61 27.34
CA ILE A 3 19.55 41.93 26.14
C ILE A 3 19.64 40.38 26.36
N THR A 4 18.68 39.65 25.78
CA THR A 4 18.74 38.34 25.10
C THR A 4 20.04 37.51 25.10
N LYS A 5 19.94 36.17 25.30
CA LYS A 5 20.37 35.11 24.34
C LYS A 5 20.06 33.67 24.76
N LEU A 6 19.15 33.06 24.00
CA LEU A 6 19.11 31.67 23.54
C LEU A 6 20.51 31.13 23.15
N LYS A 7 20.85 29.89 23.56
CA LYS A 7 21.76 28.92 22.91
C LYS A 7 21.86 27.65 23.79
N PHE A 8 21.19 26.54 23.47
CA PHE A 8 21.64 25.50 22.54
C PHE A 8 22.88 24.74 23.05
N LEU A 9 22.72 23.78 23.99
CA LEU A 9 23.68 22.68 24.17
C LEU A 9 23.19 21.57 25.13
N LEU A 10 22.24 20.72 24.71
CA LEU A 10 22.25 19.27 24.98
C LEU A 10 21.15 18.53 24.18
N ILE A 11 20.95 18.96 22.94
CA ILE A 11 20.27 18.17 21.89
C ILE A 11 21.37 17.72 20.93
N VAL A 12 22.31 16.88 21.37
CA VAL A 12 23.26 16.16 20.48
C VAL A 12 23.78 14.89 21.18
N PHE A 13 22.94 13.84 21.25
CA PHE A 13 23.28 12.40 21.42
C PHE A 13 21.91 11.69 21.50
N CYS A 14 21.32 10.97 20.54
CA CYS A 14 21.80 10.12 19.46
C CYS A 14 20.68 10.03 18.40
N LEU A 15 20.70 10.90 17.39
CA LEU A 15 19.90 10.73 16.17
C LEU A 15 20.76 11.15 14.98
N ALA A 16 21.89 10.45 14.84
CA ALA A 16 22.66 10.41 13.61
C ALA A 16 22.97 8.94 13.35
N LEU A 17 22.08 8.31 12.57
CA LEU A 17 22.38 7.35 11.50
C LEU A 17 21.05 6.81 10.96
N ALA A 18 20.47 7.55 10.01
CA ALA A 18 19.62 6.96 8.97
C ALA A 18 19.46 7.95 7.80
N SER A 19 20.55 8.57 7.36
CA SER A 19 20.61 9.12 6.00
C SER A 19 21.16 8.04 5.07
N THR A 20 20.34 7.03 4.82
CA THR A 20 20.33 6.25 3.59
C THR A 20 18.89 5.85 3.38
N PHE A 21 18.19 6.58 2.51
CA PHE A 21 17.04 6.04 1.82
C PHE A 21 17.56 4.84 1.01
N TYR A 22 17.48 3.64 1.58
CA TYR A 22 17.46 2.46 0.74
C TYR A 22 16.13 2.50 0.01
N ASN A 23 16.20 2.69 -1.30
CA ASN A 23 15.09 2.39 -2.19
C ASN A 23 14.72 0.92 -1.95
N PHE A 24 13.64 0.69 -1.21
CA PHE A 24 13.02 -0.62 -1.12
C PHE A 24 12.13 -0.77 -2.34
N SER A 25 12.69 -1.25 -3.44
CA SER A 25 11.90 -1.78 -4.54
C SER A 25 11.37 -3.14 -4.12
N VAL A 26 10.07 -3.23 -3.85
CA VAL A 26 9.37 -4.52 -3.81
C VAL A 26 9.32 -5.05 -5.24
N THR A 27 10.19 -5.99 -5.57
CA THR A 27 10.01 -6.83 -6.76
C THR A 27 9.00 -7.91 -6.42
N ASN A 28 7.77 -7.78 -6.92
CA ASN A 28 6.79 -8.88 -6.90
C ASN A 28 7.28 -9.98 -7.85
N ALA A 29 8.07 -10.92 -7.35
CA ALA A 29 8.33 -12.19 -8.02
C ALA A 29 7.18 -13.16 -7.70
N GLN A 30 6.07 -13.05 -8.44
CA GLN A 30 5.02 -14.07 -8.41
C GLN A 30 5.50 -15.29 -9.23
N SER A 31 5.97 -16.34 -8.56
CA SER A 31 6.19 -17.65 -9.16
C SER A 31 4.86 -18.26 -9.62
N THR A 32 4.71 -18.48 -10.92
CA THR A 32 3.58 -19.23 -11.51
C THR A 32 3.77 -20.73 -11.26
N PRO A 33 2.75 -21.46 -10.76
CA PRO A 33 2.71 -22.91 -10.87
C PRO A 33 2.26 -23.27 -12.30
N THR A 34 3.13 -23.92 -13.04
CA THR A 34 2.81 -24.52 -14.34
C THR A 34 1.86 -25.70 -14.14
N SER A 35 0.59 -25.56 -14.52
CA SER A 35 -0.35 -26.68 -14.60
C SER A 35 -0.56 -27.03 -16.07
N ASN A 36 0.11 -28.10 -16.50
CA ASN A 36 -0.09 -28.75 -17.79
C ASN A 36 -1.51 -29.33 -17.86
N ARG A 37 -2.32 -28.86 -18.81
CA ARG A 37 -3.49 -29.63 -19.26
C ARG A 37 -3.51 -29.78 -20.77
N THR A 38 -3.38 -31.04 -21.12
CA THR A 38 -3.41 -31.77 -22.38
C THR A 38 -4.45 -31.27 -23.38
N VAL A 39 -4.00 -31.09 -24.62
CA VAL A 39 -4.81 -30.98 -25.84
C VAL A 39 -5.62 -32.26 -26.04
N GLN A 40 -6.95 -32.17 -26.19
CA GLN A 40 -7.76 -33.25 -26.74
C GLN A 40 -8.78 -32.73 -27.77
N LYS A 41 -8.72 -33.41 -28.91
CA LYS A 41 -9.27 -33.16 -30.25
C LYS A 41 -10.70 -33.71 -30.40
N SER A 42 -11.49 -33.17 -31.35
CA SER A 42 -12.49 -33.83 -32.28
C SER A 42 -13.79 -32.98 -32.48
N PRO A 43 -14.66 -33.25 -33.48
CA PRO A 43 -14.54 -32.83 -34.89
C PRO A 43 -15.79 -32.10 -35.48
N THR A 44 -15.63 -31.59 -36.71
CA THR A 44 -16.58 -30.88 -37.60
C THR A 44 -17.73 -31.75 -38.16
N PRO A 45 -18.86 -31.15 -38.61
CA PRO A 45 -19.63 -31.67 -39.73
C PRO A 45 -19.57 -30.73 -40.96
N SER A 46 -19.40 -31.34 -42.13
CA SER A 46 -19.45 -30.72 -43.46
C SER A 46 -20.77 -31.08 -44.14
N PRO A 47 -21.24 -30.28 -45.11
CA PRO A 47 -21.74 -30.87 -46.35
C PRO A 47 -21.22 -30.14 -47.59
N GLY A 48 -20.80 -30.91 -48.60
CA GLY A 48 -20.48 -30.42 -49.93
C GLY A 48 -21.44 -30.95 -50.99
N VAL A 49 -21.69 -30.18 -52.05
CA VAL A 49 -21.96 -30.65 -53.42
C VAL A 49 -21.40 -29.62 -54.41
N SER A 50 -20.74 -30.13 -55.45
CA SER A 50 -20.01 -29.41 -56.51
C SER A 50 -20.88 -29.20 -57.77
N GLN A 51 -20.72 -28.07 -58.48
CA GLN A 51 -21.05 -27.93 -59.91
C GLN A 51 -20.02 -27.05 -60.65
N LYS A 52 -19.88 -27.31 -61.96
CA LYS A 52 -18.75 -26.98 -62.84
C LYS A 52 -19.17 -26.01 -63.98
N GLN A 53 -18.28 -25.06 -64.32
CA GLN A 53 -18.04 -24.36 -65.62
C GLN A 53 -18.77 -23.03 -65.98
N THR A 54 -18.00 -21.95 -66.25
CA THR A 54 -17.86 -21.18 -67.55
C THR A 54 -17.06 -19.85 -67.33
N ALA A 55 -16.50 -19.26 -68.40
CA ALA A 55 -15.36 -18.31 -68.49
C ALA A 55 -15.52 -16.80 -68.10
N LEU A 56 -14.37 -16.10 -68.02
CA LEU A 56 -13.96 -14.68 -67.69
C LEU A 56 -14.71 -13.56 -68.48
N PRO A 57 -14.95 -12.29 -68.00
CA PRO A 57 -13.91 -11.37 -67.49
C PRO A 57 -14.19 -10.40 -66.32
N THR A 58 -13.07 -10.02 -65.69
CA THR A 58 -12.71 -8.80 -64.93
C THR A 58 -13.82 -7.97 -64.31
N VAL A 59 -13.90 -8.01 -62.97
CA VAL A 59 -14.25 -6.84 -62.17
C VAL A 59 -13.13 -6.70 -61.15
N THR A 60 -12.41 -5.57 -61.18
CA THR A 60 -11.54 -5.17 -60.08
C THR A 60 -12.44 -4.71 -58.94
N PRO A 61 -12.49 -5.37 -57.77
CA PRO A 61 -13.01 -4.75 -56.57
C PRO A 61 -11.85 -4.08 -55.84
N THR A 62 -12.07 -2.82 -55.54
CA THR A 62 -11.41 -1.99 -54.52
C THR A 62 -10.92 -2.81 -53.32
N PRO A 63 -9.73 -2.54 -52.75
CA PRO A 63 -9.25 -3.26 -51.58
C PRO A 63 -10.27 -3.10 -50.45
N GLU A 64 -10.74 -4.23 -49.92
CA GLU A 64 -11.41 -4.28 -48.63
C GLU A 64 -10.36 -3.90 -47.59
N ASP A 65 -10.58 -2.78 -46.89
CA ASP A 65 -9.80 -2.42 -45.71
C ASP A 65 -10.10 -3.44 -44.61
N ASP A 66 -9.32 -4.52 -44.65
CA ASP A 66 -8.99 -5.36 -43.52
C ASP A 66 -8.29 -4.50 -42.47
N ASP A 67 -8.94 -4.30 -41.32
CA ASP A 67 -8.47 -4.87 -40.07
C ASP A 67 -9.36 -4.31 -38.95
N GLY A 68 -10.30 -5.13 -38.48
CA GLY A 68 -11.04 -4.92 -37.24
C GLY A 68 -10.13 -5.11 -36.03
N GLY A 69 -9.00 -4.40 -36.02
CA GLY A 69 -7.94 -4.48 -35.04
C GLY A 69 -8.50 -4.15 -33.66
N ILE A 70 -8.47 -5.14 -32.78
CA ILE A 70 -8.88 -4.98 -31.38
C ILE A 70 -7.96 -3.93 -30.75
N ILE A 71 -8.52 -2.75 -30.49
CA ILE A 71 -7.83 -1.69 -29.74
C ILE A 71 -7.74 -2.17 -28.28
N LYS A 72 -6.53 -2.51 -27.85
CA LYS A 72 -6.23 -2.75 -26.44
C LYS A 72 -5.76 -1.44 -25.82
N ILE A 73 -6.44 -1.03 -24.77
CA ILE A 73 -6.06 0.14 -23.97
C ILE A 73 -5.58 -0.41 -22.63
N ASP A 74 -4.31 -0.18 -22.32
CA ASP A 74 -3.74 -0.51 -21.01
C ASP A 74 -4.08 0.63 -20.05
N THR A 75 -4.77 0.31 -18.96
CA THR A 75 -5.10 1.25 -17.89
C THR A 75 -4.32 0.89 -16.63
N GLU A 76 -3.58 1.85 -16.07
CA GLU A 76 -2.89 1.70 -14.79
C GLU A 76 -3.72 2.34 -13.67
N LEU A 77 -4.06 1.57 -12.65
CA LEU A 77 -4.74 2.06 -11.45
C LEU A 77 -3.72 2.29 -10.34
N VAL A 78 -3.77 3.46 -9.72
CA VAL A 78 -2.87 3.85 -8.62
C VAL A 78 -3.66 4.03 -7.33
N ASN A 79 -3.17 3.43 -6.25
CA ASN A 79 -3.76 3.60 -4.91
C ASN A 79 -3.18 4.83 -4.21
N LEU A 80 -4.05 5.76 -3.82
CA LEU A 80 -3.68 6.97 -3.06
C LEU A 80 -4.17 6.86 -1.61
N ASN A 81 -3.23 6.80 -0.66
CA ASN A 81 -3.54 6.86 0.77
C ASN A 81 -3.51 8.30 1.25
N VAL A 82 -4.66 8.83 1.66
CA VAL A 82 -4.82 10.23 2.09
C VAL A 82 -5.29 10.32 3.53
N ARG A 83 -4.73 11.27 4.28
CA ARG A 83 -5.17 11.63 5.63
C ARG A 83 -5.48 13.11 5.68
N VAL A 84 -6.70 13.46 6.06
CA VAL A 84 -7.11 14.86 6.24
C VAL A 84 -7.21 15.17 7.72
N ILE A 85 -6.61 16.29 8.13
CA ILE A 85 -6.60 16.76 9.52
C ILE A 85 -7.09 18.20 9.62
N ASP A 86 -7.67 18.52 10.76
CA ASP A 86 -8.01 19.89 11.11
C ASP A 86 -6.79 20.69 11.63
N ARG A 87 -7.01 21.99 11.92
CA ARG A 87 -5.96 22.89 12.45
C ARG A 87 -5.46 22.51 13.83
N THR A 88 -6.17 21.64 14.55
CA THR A 88 -5.79 21.10 15.86
C THR A 88 -5.17 19.70 15.77
N ASN A 89 -4.82 19.25 14.56
CA ASN A 89 -4.19 17.96 14.26
C ASN A 89 -5.09 16.74 14.50
N ARG A 90 -6.42 16.93 14.46
CA ARG A 90 -7.39 15.82 14.59
C ARG A 90 -7.79 15.28 13.21
N PRO A 91 -7.90 13.96 13.02
CA PRO A 91 -8.42 13.37 11.79
C PRO A 91 -9.85 13.83 11.48
N ILE A 92 -10.12 14.15 10.21
CA ILE A 92 -11.47 14.41 9.71
C ILE A 92 -11.97 13.17 8.96
N ASN A 93 -12.74 12.32 9.65
CA ASN A 93 -13.18 11.03 9.10
C ASN A 93 -14.52 11.11 8.34
N THR A 94 -15.16 12.28 8.31
CA THR A 94 -16.50 12.48 7.73
C THR A 94 -16.49 12.73 6.22
N LEU A 95 -15.36 13.06 5.62
CA LEU A 95 -15.25 13.41 4.20
C LEU A 95 -15.72 12.29 3.27
N THR A 96 -16.41 12.63 2.21
CA THR A 96 -16.91 11.73 1.18
C THR A 96 -16.04 11.81 -0.07
N GLN A 97 -16.23 10.88 -1.02
CA GLN A 97 -15.52 10.92 -2.31
C GLN A 97 -15.66 12.28 -3.03
N ASN A 98 -16.82 12.94 -2.89
CA ASN A 98 -17.11 14.24 -3.52
C ASN A 98 -16.26 15.39 -2.97
N ASP A 99 -15.63 15.20 -1.82
CA ASP A 99 -14.75 16.20 -1.19
C ASP A 99 -13.31 16.13 -1.75
N PHE A 100 -13.04 15.18 -2.65
CA PHE A 100 -11.73 14.98 -3.28
C PHE A 100 -11.77 15.22 -4.78
N LYS A 101 -10.67 15.78 -5.30
CA LYS A 101 -10.38 15.87 -6.72
C LYS A 101 -8.92 15.47 -6.92
N VAL A 102 -8.68 14.52 -7.81
CA VAL A 102 -7.34 14.06 -8.16
C VAL A 102 -6.98 14.69 -9.50
N TYR A 103 -5.80 15.30 -9.58
CA TYR A 103 -5.29 15.87 -10.82
C TYR A 103 -3.95 15.24 -11.15
N GLU A 104 -3.75 14.95 -12.42
CA GLU A 104 -2.46 14.54 -13.01
C GLU A 104 -2.16 15.51 -14.15
N ASP A 105 -1.02 16.19 -14.10
CA ASP A 105 -0.64 17.21 -15.09
C ASP A 105 -1.73 18.26 -15.37
N ASN A 106 -2.44 18.66 -14.30
CA ASN A 106 -3.59 19.58 -14.31
C ASN A 106 -4.86 19.03 -14.98
N VAL A 107 -4.89 17.76 -15.34
CA VAL A 107 -6.08 17.05 -15.86
C VAL A 107 -6.78 16.35 -14.70
N LEU A 108 -8.10 16.55 -14.58
CA LEU A 108 -8.91 15.89 -13.55
C LEU A 108 -9.02 14.40 -13.85
N GLN A 109 -8.64 13.57 -12.88
CA GLN A 109 -8.72 12.12 -12.96
C GLN A 109 -9.96 11.59 -12.23
N PRO A 110 -10.65 10.57 -12.79
CA PRO A 110 -11.76 9.94 -12.12
C PRO A 110 -11.28 9.14 -10.90
N ILE A 111 -12.08 9.15 -9.84
CA ILE A 111 -11.87 8.27 -8.67
C ILE A 111 -12.78 7.05 -8.87
N GLU A 112 -12.20 5.94 -9.34
CA GLU A 112 -12.95 4.69 -9.59
C GLU A 112 -13.37 3.99 -8.30
N PHE A 113 -12.51 4.03 -7.28
CA PHE A 113 -12.77 3.40 -5.99
C PHE A 113 -12.44 4.36 -4.84
N PHE A 114 -13.38 4.50 -3.91
CA PHE A 114 -13.20 5.27 -2.69
C PHE A 114 -13.61 4.42 -1.49
N SER A 115 -12.68 4.21 -0.57
CA SER A 115 -12.95 3.52 0.69
C SER A 115 -12.39 4.30 1.86
N LYS A 116 -13.12 4.26 2.97
CA LYS A 116 -12.58 4.61 4.27
C LYS A 116 -12.21 3.31 4.97
N SER A 117 -10.93 3.14 5.27
CA SER A 117 -10.47 2.02 6.07
C SER A 117 -9.73 2.56 7.27
N GLU A 118 -10.16 2.15 8.45
CA GLU A 118 -9.33 2.20 9.65
C GLU A 118 -8.66 0.84 9.72
N VAL A 119 -7.42 0.79 9.24
CA VAL A 119 -6.62 -0.43 9.23
C VAL A 119 -6.17 -0.70 10.67
N PRO A 120 -6.28 -1.95 11.17
CA PRO A 120 -5.79 -2.29 12.49
C PRO A 120 -4.30 -1.96 12.64
N THR A 121 -3.91 -1.52 13.83
CA THR A 121 -2.53 -1.13 14.14
C THR A 121 -1.87 -2.18 15.02
N ASN A 122 -0.80 -2.77 14.49
CA ASN A 122 0.03 -3.72 15.23
C ASN A 122 1.33 -3.02 15.66
N TYR A 123 1.58 -2.95 16.96
CA TYR A 123 2.79 -2.31 17.50
C TYR A 123 3.41 -3.05 18.68
N ALA A 124 4.72 -2.88 18.85
CA ALA A 124 5.44 -3.38 20.02
C ALA A 124 5.80 -2.22 20.94
N LEU A 125 5.37 -2.30 22.19
CA LEU A 125 5.74 -1.34 23.23
C LEU A 125 7.01 -1.82 23.93
N VAL A 126 8.12 -1.15 23.63
CA VAL A 126 9.41 -1.44 24.25
C VAL A 126 9.59 -0.57 25.49
N ILE A 127 9.54 -1.18 26.67
CA ILE A 127 9.65 -0.53 27.96
C ILE A 127 11.06 -0.70 28.49
N ASP A 128 11.78 0.42 28.61
CA ASP A 128 13.08 0.47 29.27
C ASP A 128 12.91 0.27 30.79
N ASN A 129 13.53 -0.79 31.28
CA ASN A 129 13.60 -1.24 32.66
C ASN A 129 15.07 -1.33 33.12
N SER A 130 15.94 -0.47 32.56
CA SER A 130 17.29 -0.22 33.02
C SER A 130 17.29 0.62 34.32
N GLY A 131 18.46 0.69 34.97
CA GLY A 131 18.58 1.37 36.26
C GLY A 131 18.26 2.87 36.24
N SER A 132 18.43 3.54 35.11
CA SER A 132 18.23 5.00 34.99
C SER A 132 16.76 5.41 35.05
N LEU A 133 15.84 4.55 34.61
CA LEU A 133 14.39 4.81 34.65
C LEU A 133 13.69 4.25 35.89
N ARG A 134 14.43 3.67 36.85
CA ARG A 134 13.84 3.00 38.02
C ARG A 134 12.86 3.88 38.81
N PHE A 135 13.13 5.18 38.93
CA PHE A 135 12.26 6.12 39.65
C PHE A 135 11.04 6.57 38.85
N GLN A 136 11.06 6.41 37.52
CA GLN A 136 9.95 6.76 36.62
C GLN A 136 9.17 5.53 36.15
N LEU A 137 9.62 4.32 36.45
CA LEU A 137 9.06 3.07 35.94
C LEU A 137 7.54 2.96 36.18
N GLU A 138 7.06 3.32 37.37
CA GLU A 138 5.61 3.32 37.65
C GLU A 138 4.85 4.25 36.71
N LYS A 139 5.37 5.45 36.43
CA LYS A 139 4.75 6.39 35.48
C LYS A 139 4.80 5.88 34.04
N VAL A 140 5.90 5.22 33.66
CA VAL A 140 6.03 4.59 32.35
C VAL A 140 5.01 3.46 32.20
N ILE A 141 4.82 2.63 33.23
CA ILE A 141 3.81 1.57 33.24
C ILE A 141 2.40 2.15 33.13
N GLU A 142 2.08 3.20 33.89
CA GLU A 142 0.76 3.85 33.80
C GLU A 142 0.50 4.46 32.40
N ALA A 143 1.49 5.15 31.82
CA ALA A 143 1.38 5.64 30.44
C ALA A 143 1.23 4.50 29.43
N SER A 144 1.94 3.39 29.63
CA SER A 144 1.86 2.19 28.80
C SER A 144 0.45 1.59 28.82
N LYS A 145 -0.16 1.49 30.01
CA LYS A 145 -1.55 1.03 30.15
C LYS A 145 -2.54 1.92 29.42
N ILE A 146 -2.32 3.24 29.42
CA ILE A 146 -3.18 4.17 28.67
C ILE A 146 -3.07 3.90 27.17
N ILE A 147 -1.86 3.73 26.64
CA ILE A 147 -1.64 3.44 25.21
C ILE A 147 -2.34 2.13 24.81
N VAL A 148 -2.07 1.04 25.53
CA VAL A 148 -2.71 -0.27 25.28
C VAL A 148 -4.22 -0.18 25.44
N GLY A 149 -4.71 0.61 26.40
CA GLY A 149 -6.15 0.85 26.61
C GLY A 149 -6.82 1.67 25.50
N THR A 150 -6.06 2.28 24.59
CA THR A 150 -6.61 2.95 23.39
C THR A 150 -6.72 2.03 22.17
N ASN A 151 -6.28 0.78 22.28
CA ASN A 151 -6.44 -0.21 21.23
C ASN A 151 -7.92 -0.41 20.88
N ARG A 152 -8.17 -0.57 19.59
CA ARG A 152 -9.42 -1.06 19.05
C ARG A 152 -9.45 -2.59 19.16
N ALA A 153 -10.60 -3.19 18.90
CA ALA A 153 -10.78 -4.64 19.02
C ALA A 153 -9.85 -5.46 18.13
N ASP A 154 -9.42 -4.90 17.00
CA ASP A 154 -8.58 -5.57 16.01
C ASP A 154 -7.10 -5.15 16.12
N ASP A 155 -6.76 -4.23 17.03
CA ASP A 155 -5.38 -3.75 17.20
C ASP A 155 -4.58 -4.72 18.09
N GLU A 156 -3.43 -5.18 17.59
CA GLU A 156 -2.57 -6.09 18.35
C GLU A 156 -1.41 -5.35 19.02
N THR A 157 -1.01 -5.80 20.21
CA THR A 157 0.15 -5.21 20.91
C THR A 157 1.06 -6.24 21.55
N SER A 158 2.36 -6.12 21.29
CA SER A 158 3.40 -6.84 22.01
C SER A 158 4.03 -5.94 23.08
N VAL A 159 4.43 -6.51 24.21
CA VAL A 159 5.19 -5.81 25.25
C VAL A 159 6.57 -6.40 25.34
N VAL A 160 7.58 -5.54 25.15
CA VAL A 160 8.99 -5.92 25.19
C VAL A 160 9.65 -5.19 26.36
N ARG A 161 10.32 -5.95 27.22
CA ARG A 161 11.16 -5.42 28.28
C ARG A 161 12.58 -5.26 27.75
N PHE A 162 13.09 -4.05 27.85
CA PHE A 162 14.48 -3.71 27.54
C PHE A 162 15.23 -3.40 28.85
N VAL A 163 16.43 -3.95 29.06
CA VAL A 163 17.27 -3.60 30.21
C VAL A 163 18.65 -3.13 29.76
N SER A 164 19.23 -3.83 28.79
CA SER A 164 20.52 -3.52 28.16
C SER A 164 20.57 -4.16 26.78
N SER A 165 21.58 -3.85 25.97
CA SER A 165 21.72 -4.38 24.60
C SER A 165 21.77 -5.91 24.53
N ASP A 166 22.22 -6.58 25.60
CA ASP A 166 22.31 -8.03 25.75
C ASP A 166 21.10 -8.63 26.49
N LYS A 167 20.17 -7.80 26.97
CA LYS A 167 19.01 -8.23 27.77
C LYS A 167 17.72 -7.57 27.29
N ILE A 168 17.07 -8.26 26.36
CA ILE A 168 15.79 -7.90 25.75
C ILE A 168 14.87 -9.12 25.88
N GLU A 169 13.69 -8.92 26.45
CA GLU A 169 12.75 -10.00 26.78
C GLU A 169 11.34 -9.61 26.27
N VAL A 170 10.77 -10.38 25.34
CA VAL A 170 9.34 -10.25 25.00
C VAL A 170 8.54 -10.77 26.19
N THR A 171 7.84 -9.88 26.88
CA THR A 171 7.04 -10.22 28.06
C THR A 171 5.62 -10.62 27.67
N GLN A 172 5.11 -10.07 26.57
CA GLN A 172 3.83 -10.40 25.97
C GLN A 172 3.98 -10.38 24.44
N ASP A 173 3.58 -11.46 23.77
CA ASP A 173 3.48 -11.49 22.30
C ASP A 173 2.22 -10.75 21.83
N PHE A 174 2.11 -10.50 20.53
CA PHE A 174 0.91 -9.89 19.93
C PHE A 174 -0.37 -10.61 20.36
N THR A 175 -1.37 -9.82 20.73
CA THR A 175 -2.67 -10.25 21.25
C THR A 175 -3.80 -9.82 20.36
#